data_AF-A0A382B227-F1
#
_entry.id   AF-A0A382B227-F1
#
_cell.length_a   1.000
_cell.length_b   1.000
_cell.length_c   1.000
_cell.angle_alpha   90.00
_cell.angle_beta   90.00
_cell.angle_gamma   90.00
#
_symmetry.space_group_name_H-M   'P 1'
#
loop_
_entity.id
_entity.type
_entity.pdbx_description
1 polymer ?
#
loop_
_entity_poly.entity_id
_entity_poly.type
_entity_poly.pdbx_seq_one_letter_code
_entity_poly.pdbx_strand_id
1 'polypeptide(L)' 'MIKDIVKRLKPSATLQINEETKRLEIQGKKIYKFGFGQSPFPVPEIVRNELKNNAHQNKYLPMQGLIELREAVAVY' A
#
# COMPACT_ATOMS: atom_id res chain seq x y z
N MET A 1 17.49 -6.41 22.85
CA MET A 1 17.16 -5.08 23.42
C MET A 1 16.84 -4.13 22.27
N ILE A 2 15.71 -3.42 22.30
CA ILE A 2 15.32 -2.47 21.24
C ILE A 2 16.15 -1.18 21.37
N LYS A 3 16.66 -0.66 20.25
CA LYS A 3 17.48 0.56 20.19
C LYS A 3 16.67 1.80 20.61
N ASP A 4 17.31 2.76 21.27
CA ASP A 4 16.62 3.95 21.81
C ASP A 4 15.98 4.83 20.73
N ILE A 5 16.50 4.81 19.50
CA ILE A 5 15.89 5.53 18.37
C ILE A 5 14.46 5.04 18.09
N VAL A 6 14.21 3.73 18.24
CA VAL A 6 12.88 3.13 18.04
C VAL A 6 11.97 3.46 19.21
N LYS A 7 12.50 3.47 20.45
CA LYS A 7 11.72 3.81 21.66
C LYS A 7 11.15 5.23 21.63
N ARG A 8 11.77 6.15 20.88
CA ARG A 8 11.33 7.54 20.73
C ARG A 8 10.29 7.76 19.62
N LEU A 9 10.04 6.75 18.77
CA LEU A 9 9.03 6.85 17.72
C LEU A 9 7.64 6.86 18.36
N LYS A 10 6.83 7.86 18.02
CA LYS A 10 5.42 7.91 18.38
C LYS A 10 4.59 7.22 17.30
N PRO A 11 3.45 6.59 17.66
CA PRO A 11 2.47 6.15 16.66
C PRO A 11 2.07 7.31 15.75
N SER A 12 1.82 7.03 14.47
CA SER A 12 1.37 8.06 13.55
C SER A 12 -0.05 8.52 13.89
N ALA A 13 -0.33 9.80 13.68
CA ALA A 13 -1.68 10.35 13.85
C ALA A 13 -2.71 9.66 12.93
N THR A 14 -2.28 9.20 11.74
CA THR A 14 -3.12 8.48 10.78
C THR A 14 -3.53 7.09 11.28
N LEU A 15 -2.67 6.41 12.05
CA LEU A 15 -3.02 5.14 12.68
C LEU A 15 -4.01 5.37 13.83
N GLN A 16 -3.75 6.36 14.68
CA GLN A 16 -4.60 6.68 15.83
C GLN A 16 -6.05 6.99 15.43
N ILE A 17 -6.26 7.82 14.40
CA ILE A 17 -7.63 8.13 13.95
C ILE A 17 -8.33 6.91 13.34
N ASN A 18 -7.60 6.02 12.68
CA ASN A 18 -8.16 4.77 12.15
C ASN A 18 -8.58 3.81 13.27
N GLU A 19 -7.81 3.74 14.37
CA GLU A 19 -8.14 2.94 15.55
C GLU A 19 -9.36 3.49 16.29
N GLU A 20 -9.41 4.81 16.51
CA GLU A 20 -10.55 5.45 17.17
C GLU A 20 -11.84 5.33 16.36
N THR A 21 -11.78 5.54 15.04
CA THR A 21 -12.96 5.35 14.18
C THR A 21 -13.45 3.90 14.20
N LYS A 22 -12.54 2.93 14.19
CA LYS A 22 -12.88 1.50 14.33
C LYS A 22 -13.52 1.19 15.69
N ARG A 23 -13.03 1.79 16.77
CA ARG A 23 -13.62 1.65 18.12
C ARG A 23 -15.06 2.17 18.15
N LEU A 24 -15.32 3.33 17.54
CA LEU A 24 -16.67 3.91 17.45
C LEU A 24 -17.60 3.05 16.58
N GLU A 25 -17.10 2.47 15.48
CA GLU A 25 -17.86 1.52 14.64
C GLU A 25 -18.30 0.28 15.44
N ILE A 26 -17.39 -0.31 16.23
CA ILE A 26 -17.69 -1.47 17.10
C ILE A 26 -18.75 -1.13 18.16
N GLN A 27 -18.79 0.13 18.62
CA GLN A 27 -19.81 0.63 19.55
C GLN A 27 -21.16 0.92 18.88
N GLY A 28 -21.33 0.58 17.59
CA GLY A 28 -22.56 0.77 16.85
C GLY A 28 -22.74 2.17 16.27
N LYS A 29 -21.73 3.04 16.34
CA LYS A 29 -21.81 4.37 15.71
C LYS A 29 -21.53 4.25 14.22
N LYS A 30 -22.36 4.92 13.42
CA LYS A 30 -22.12 5.06 11.98
C LYS A 30 -21.01 6.07 11.74
N ILE A 31 -19.93 5.63 11.11
CA ILE A 31 -18.77 6.48 10.76
C ILE A 31 -18.63 6.50 9.23
N TYR A 32 -18.34 7.68 8.68
CA TYR A 32 -17.98 7.83 7.27
C TYR A 32 -16.52 8.25 7.17
N LYS A 33 -15.70 7.39 6.54
CA LYS A 33 -14.26 7.61 6.43
C LYS A 33 -13.94 8.27 5.10
N PHE A 34 -13.49 9.53 5.16
CA PHE A 34 -13.00 10.27 3.99
C PHE A 34 -11.45 10.30 3.91
N GLY A 35 -10.77 9.64 4.85
CA GLY A 35 -9.31 9.51 4.87
C GLY A 35 -8.80 8.39 3.95
N PHE A 36 -9.11 8.44 2.66
CA PHE A 36 -8.67 7.41 1.70
C PHE A 36 -7.15 7.46 1.51
N GLY A 37 -6.46 6.38 1.92
CA GLY A 37 -5.03 6.20 1.66
C GLY A 37 -4.72 5.38 0.39
N GLN A 38 -5.75 4.81 -0.24
CA GLN A 38 -5.66 4.02 -1.46
C GLN A 38 -6.94 4.20 -2.29
N SER A 39 -6.83 3.92 -3.59
CA SER A 39 -7.98 3.90 -4.49
C SER A 39 -9.02 2.87 -4.01
N PRO A 40 -10.32 3.21 -3.98
CA PRO A 40 -11.40 2.25 -3.69
C PRO A 40 -11.74 1.37 -4.91
N PHE A 41 -11.19 1.69 -6.09
CA PHE A 41 -11.46 0.97 -7.33
C PHE A 41 -10.60 -0.29 -7.44
N PRO A 42 -11.12 -1.35 -8.09
CA PRO A 42 -10.33 -2.55 -8.32
C PRO A 42 -9.14 -2.25 -9.23
N VAL A 43 -8.09 -3.07 -9.10
CA VAL A 43 -6.95 -3.04 -10.03
C VAL A 43 -7.45 -3.31 -11.46
N PRO A 44 -7.04 -2.51 -12.47
CA PRO A 44 -7.46 -2.69 -13.86
C PRO A 44 -7.22 -4.11 -14.38
N GLU A 45 -8.13 -4.61 -15.21
CA GLU A 45 -8.10 -5.99 -15.70
C GLU A 45 -6.83 -6.32 -16.47
N ILE A 46 -6.36 -5.39 -17.32
CA ILE A 46 -5.12 -5.54 -18.08
C ILE A 46 -3.91 -5.81 -17.17
N VAL A 47 -3.81 -5.09 -16.05
CA VAL A 47 -2.72 -5.27 -15.07
C VAL A 47 -2.82 -6.65 -14.40
N ARG A 48 -4.03 -7.09 -14.05
CA ARG A 48 -4.24 -8.42 -13.45
C ARG A 48 -3.90 -9.55 -14.43
N ASN A 49 -4.23 -9.39 -15.70
CA ASN A 49 -3.99 -10.41 -16.73
C ASN A 49 -2.49 -10.53 -17.02
N GLU A 50 -1.77 -9.41 -17.14
CA GLU A 50 -0.31 -9.45 -17.33
C GLU A 50 0.43 -10.07 -16.15
N LEU A 51 -0.02 -9.80 -14.91
CA LEU A 51 0.52 -10.48 -13.73
C LEU A 51 0.33 -12.00 -13.80
N LYS A 52 -0.85 -12.48 -14.20
CA LYS A 52 -1.12 -13.92 -14.36
C LYS A 52 -0.23 -14.54 -15.43
N ASN A 53 -0.11 -13.88 -16.58
CA ASN A 53 0.71 -14.36 -17.70
C ASN A 53 2.18 -14.51 -17.31
N ASN A 54 2.68 -13.62 -16.44
CA ASN A 54 4.07 -13.58 -16.01
C ASN A 54 4.33 -14.27 -14.65
N ALA A 55 3.35 -15.00 -14.09
CA ALA A 55 3.49 -15.66 -12.78
C ALA A 55 4.59 -16.73 -12.72
N HIS A 56 5.06 -17.21 -13.88
CA HIS A 56 6.16 -18.16 -14.00
C HIS A 56 7.55 -17.51 -13.81
N GLN A 57 7.64 -16.18 -13.84
CA GLN A 57 8.89 -15.45 -13.64
C GLN A 57 9.28 -15.46 -12.16
N ASN A 58 10.43 -16.05 -11.84
CA ASN A 58 10.90 -16.24 -10.46
C ASN A 58 12.36 -15.81 -10.25
N LYS A 59 12.96 -15.14 -11.23
CA LYS A 59 14.35 -14.70 -11.19
C LYS A 59 14.45 -13.30 -10.61
N TYR A 60 15.58 -13.02 -9.97
CA TYR A 60 15.90 -11.67 -9.55
C TYR A 60 16.02 -10.74 -10.76
N LEU A 61 15.54 -9.52 -10.56
CA LEU A 61 15.70 -8.39 -11.47
C LEU A 61 16.87 -7.52 -11.01
N PRO A 62 17.39 -6.65 -11.89
CA PRO A 62 18.31 -5.59 -11.46
C PRO A 62 17.72 -4.78 -10.30
N MET A 63 18.58 -4.23 -9.43
CA MET A 63 18.16 -3.40 -8.31
C MET A 63 17.27 -2.22 -8.74
N GLN A 64 17.52 -1.68 -9.94
CA GLN A 64 16.78 -0.57 -10.52
C GLN A 64 15.43 -0.98 -11.12
N GLY A 65 15.13 -2.28 -11.20
CA GLY A 65 13.96 -2.84 -11.89
C GLY A 65 14.22 -3.20 -13.35
N LEU A 66 13.16 -3.62 -14.04
CA LEU A 66 13.17 -3.98 -15.47
C LEU A 66 13.55 -2.78 -16.34
N ILE A 67 14.40 -3.00 -17.35
CA ILE A 67 14.81 -1.93 -18.26
C ILE A 67 13.63 -1.41 -19.06
N GLU A 68 12.78 -2.32 -19.55
CA GLU A 68 11.60 -2.01 -20.37
C GLU A 68 10.59 -1.18 -19.57
N LEU A 69 10.42 -1.46 -18.27
CA LEU A 69 9.55 -0.68 -17.40
C LEU A 69 10.11 0.73 -17.19
N ARG A 70 11.42 0.85 -17.00
CA ARG A 70 12.08 2.15 -16.78
C ARG A 70 11.99 3.02 -18.04
N GLU A 71 12.19 2.44 -19.22
CA GLU A 71 12.06 3.14 -20.50
C GLU A 71 10.60 3.58 -20.73
N ALA A 72 9.63 2.71 -20.47
CA ALA A 72 8.21 3.05 -20.61
C ALA A 72 7.78 4.20 -19.69
N VAL A 73 8.27 4.23 -18.44
CA VAL A 73 7.98 5.32 -17.48
C VAL A 73 8.69 6.61 -17.88
N ALA A 74 9.90 6.56 -18.44
CA ALA A 74 10.65 7.75 -18.81
C ALA A 74 10.07 8.53 -20.00
N VAL A 75 9.25 7.88 -20.83
CA VAL A 75 8.63 8.48 -22.02
C VAL A 75 7.26 9.12 -21.71
N TYR A 76 6.71 8.89 -20.51
CA TYR A 76 5.42 9.44 -20.06
C TYR A 76 5.62 10.70 -19.20
#